data_AF-A0AA40S5S0-F1
#
_entry.id   AF-A0AA40S5S0-F1
#
_cell.length_a   1.000
_cell.length_b   1.000
_cell.length_c   1.000
_cell.angle_alpha   90.00
_cell.angle_beta   90.00
_cell.angle_gamma   90.00
#
_symmetry.space_group_name_H-M   'P 1'
#
loop_
_entity.id
_entity.type
_entity.pdbx_description
1 polymer ?
#
loop_
_entity_poly.entity_id
_entity_poly.type
_entity_poly.pdbx_seq_one_letter_code
_entity_poly.pdbx_strand_id
1 'polypeptide(L)'
;MNRPLVIDHVSDDLLRHRALQAARKRALDAWYGGAKPANPHGRRQYRYGRVTYLTENHAPLPAPPAAAAAAAGHAALRMILKGWRGEGEYAALGAWDDERGGASRRALVSAGQLLAGEPDDDARERADSLVILALGPPSRDLDGARVRLMALPAPAPWSWEAAARV
;
A
#
# COMPACT_ATOMS: atom_id res chain seq x y z
N MET A 1 -21.54 -23.45 -42.22
CA MET A 1 -20.34 -22.70 -41.77
C MET A 1 -20.23 -22.85 -40.26
N ASN A 2 -19.39 -23.78 -39.77
CA ASN A 2 -19.13 -23.93 -38.34
C ASN A 2 -18.13 -22.85 -37.91
N ARG A 3 -18.59 -21.88 -37.10
CA ARG A 3 -17.66 -21.05 -36.33
C ARG A 3 -16.99 -21.95 -35.28
N PRO A 4 -15.65 -21.96 -35.17
CA PRO A 4 -15.00 -22.66 -34.07
C PRO A 4 -15.46 -22.02 -32.75
N LEU A 5 -15.96 -22.84 -31.83
CA LEU A 5 -16.15 -22.47 -30.43
C LEU A 5 -14.76 -22.16 -29.85
N VAL A 6 -14.44 -20.87 -29.72
CA VAL A 6 -13.29 -20.43 -28.94
C VAL A 6 -13.68 -20.62 -27.48
N ILE A 7 -13.35 -21.78 -26.91
CA ILE A 7 -13.39 -21.98 -25.48
C ILE A 7 -12.14 -21.29 -24.95
N ASP A 8 -12.25 -20.02 -24.56
CA ASP A 8 -11.23 -19.30 -23.81
C ASP A 8 -11.12 -19.95 -22.42
N HIS A 9 -10.42 -21.08 -22.34
CA HIS A 9 -10.20 -21.77 -21.08
C HIS A 9 -9.17 -20.97 -20.28
N VAL A 10 -9.67 -20.09 -19.42
CA VAL A 10 -8.86 -19.35 -18.45
C VAL A 10 -8.45 -20.34 -17.37
N SER A 11 -7.15 -20.55 -17.17
CA SER A 11 -6.66 -21.45 -16.12
C SER A 11 -7.05 -20.97 -14.73
N ASP A 12 -7.26 -21.92 -13.80
CA ASP A 12 -7.57 -21.62 -12.40
C ASP A 12 -6.50 -20.76 -11.71
N ASP A 13 -5.24 -20.89 -12.14
CA ASP A 13 -4.14 -20.05 -11.67
C ASP A 13 -4.31 -18.59 -12.09
N LEU A 14 -4.74 -18.35 -13.34
CA LEU A 14 -5.00 -17.00 -13.84
C LEU A 14 -6.22 -16.38 -13.15
N LEU A 15 -7.27 -17.17 -12.89
CA LEU A 15 -8.43 -16.71 -12.10
C LEU A 15 -8.04 -16.35 -10.68
N ARG A 16 -7.26 -17.19 -9.99
CA ARG A 16 -6.72 -16.91 -8.66
C ARG A 16 -5.85 -15.65 -8.65
N HIS A 17 -4.98 -15.48 -9.65
CA HIS A 17 -4.15 -14.29 -9.78
C HIS A 17 -5.01 -13.02 -9.95
N ARG A 18 -6.01 -13.04 -10.83
CA ARG A 18 -6.93 -11.90 -11.04
C ARG A 18 -7.72 -11.56 -9.79
N ALA A 19 -8.25 -12.56 -9.08
CA ALA A 19 -8.96 -12.37 -7.83
C ALA A 19 -8.06 -11.72 -6.76
N LEU A 20 -6.80 -12.14 -6.67
CA LEU A 20 -5.82 -11.58 -5.76
C LEU A 20 -5.50 -10.11 -6.10
N GLN A 21 -5.33 -9.77 -7.38
CA GLN A 21 -5.11 -8.38 -7.81
C GLN A 21 -6.34 -7.51 -7.54
N ALA A 22 -7.55 -8.02 -7.77
CA ALA A 22 -8.78 -7.31 -7.46
C ALA A 22 -8.91 -7.05 -5.95
N ALA A 23 -8.59 -8.04 -5.11
CA ALA A 23 -8.57 -7.88 -3.66
C ALA A 23 -7.54 -6.84 -3.20
N ARG A 24 -6.32 -6.85 -3.76
CA ARG A 24 -5.29 -5.82 -3.51
C ARG A 24 -5.79 -4.42 -3.84
N LYS A 25 -6.37 -4.26 -5.03
CA LYS A 25 -6.93 -2.97 -5.48
C LYS A 25 -8.01 -2.48 -4.52
N ARG A 26 -8.95 -3.35 -4.12
CA ARG A 26 -10.02 -2.98 -3.18
C ARG A 26 -9.49 -2.62 -1.79
N ALA A 27 -8.49 -3.33 -1.30
CA ALA A 27 -7.83 -2.99 -0.04
C ALA A 27 -7.10 -1.63 -0.11
N LEU A 28 -6.46 -1.31 -1.23
CA LEU A 28 -5.90 0.03 -1.48
C LEU A 28 -6.98 1.10 -1.60
N ASP A 29 -8.07 0.84 -2.31
CA ASP A 29 -9.19 1.76 -2.45
C ASP A 29 -9.84 2.04 -1.07
N ALA A 30 -9.94 1.02 -0.21
CA ALA A 30 -10.41 1.13 1.17
C ALA A 30 -9.42 1.93 2.04
N TRP A 31 -8.12 1.74 1.86
CA TRP A 31 -7.08 2.52 2.54
C TRP A 31 -7.19 4.01 2.22
N TYR A 32 -7.36 4.37 0.95
CA TYR A 32 -7.52 5.76 0.53
C TYR A 32 -8.94 6.31 0.77
N GLY A 33 -9.89 5.48 1.20
CA GLY A 33 -11.27 5.90 1.46
C GLY A 33 -11.98 6.51 0.23
N GLY A 34 -11.60 6.10 -0.99
CA GLY A 34 -12.12 6.68 -2.22
C GLY A 34 -11.63 8.11 -2.51
N ALA A 35 -10.54 8.57 -1.87
CA ALA A 35 -9.94 9.86 -2.14
C ALA A 35 -9.62 10.02 -3.63
N LYS A 36 -10.05 11.16 -4.20
CA LYS A 36 -9.72 11.50 -5.58
C LYS A 36 -8.21 11.77 -5.69
N PRO A 37 -7.56 11.38 -6.79
CA PRO A 37 -6.17 11.74 -7.04
C PRO A 37 -5.99 13.27 -6.99
N ALA A 38 -4.98 13.72 -6.25
CA ALA A 38 -4.60 15.12 -6.13
C ALA A 38 -3.13 15.29 -6.51
N ASN A 39 -2.73 16.53 -6.82
CA ASN A 39 -1.32 16.86 -7.05
C ASN A 39 -0.52 16.44 -5.81
N PRO A 40 0.49 15.56 -5.94
CA PRO A 40 1.22 15.07 -4.79
C PRO A 40 2.36 16.00 -4.35
N HIS A 41 2.45 17.20 -4.93
CA HIS A 41 3.47 18.19 -4.58
C HIS A 41 3.58 18.37 -3.07
N GLY A 42 4.82 18.35 -2.56
CA GLY A 42 5.09 18.46 -1.13
C GLY A 42 5.17 17.12 -0.39
N ARG A 43 4.67 16.03 -1.00
CA ARG A 43 4.69 14.69 -0.39
C ARG A 43 6.03 13.99 -0.58
N ARG A 44 6.29 13.02 0.30
CA ARG A 44 7.39 12.07 0.17
C ARG A 44 6.87 10.67 -0.20
N GLN A 45 7.62 9.99 -1.05
CA GLN A 45 7.48 8.56 -1.28
C GLN A 45 8.76 7.85 -0.89
N TYR A 46 8.60 6.73 -0.17
CA TYR A 46 9.73 5.90 0.23
C TYR A 46 9.73 4.67 -0.67
N ARG A 47 10.66 4.64 -1.63
CA ARG A 47 10.78 3.54 -2.60
C ARG A 47 12.23 3.12 -2.73
N TYR A 48 12.45 1.81 -2.85
CA TYR A 48 13.78 1.23 -3.09
C TYR A 48 14.85 1.67 -2.08
N GLY A 49 14.46 1.89 -0.82
CA GLY A 49 15.38 2.36 0.24
C GLY A 49 15.81 3.82 0.09
N ARG A 50 15.06 4.63 -0.66
CA ARG A 50 15.31 6.06 -0.84
C ARG A 50 14.03 6.86 -0.60
N VAL A 51 14.20 8.14 -0.27
CA VAL A 51 13.11 9.12 -0.18
C VAL A 51 13.08 9.90 -1.49
N THR A 52 11.92 9.95 -2.12
CA THR A 52 11.65 10.77 -3.31
C THR A 52 10.64 11.83 -2.93
N TYR A 53 11.03 13.10 -3.10
CA TYR A 53 10.12 14.22 -2.93
C TYR A 53 9.30 14.40 -4.20
N LEU A 54 7.98 14.42 -4.05
CA LEU A 54 7.06 14.58 -5.15
C LEU A 54 6.92 16.07 -5.47
N THR A 55 7.19 16.39 -6.73
CA THR A 55 7.07 17.72 -7.32
C THR A 55 5.77 17.84 -8.11
N GLU A 56 5.46 19.03 -8.61
CA GLU A 56 4.27 19.29 -9.43
C GLU A 56 4.20 18.48 -10.73
N ASN A 57 5.36 17.99 -11.21
CA ASN A 57 5.47 17.19 -12.43
C ASN A 57 5.13 15.71 -12.20
N HIS A 58 4.91 15.30 -10.95
CA HIS A 58 4.53 13.92 -10.65
C HIS A 58 3.03 13.70 -10.91
N ALA A 59 2.69 12.51 -11.39
CA ALA A 59 1.30 12.13 -11.64
C ALA A 59 0.45 12.27 -10.38
N PRO A 60 -0.82 12.73 -10.48
CA PRO A 60 -1.73 12.78 -9.35
C PRO A 60 -1.82 11.44 -8.62
N LEU A 61 -1.77 11.48 -7.29
CA LEU A 61 -1.88 10.30 -6.43
C LEU A 61 -3.06 10.47 -5.48
N PRO A 62 -3.74 9.37 -5.12
CA PRO A 62 -4.67 9.40 -4.00
C PRO A 62 -3.97 9.98 -2.76
N ALA A 63 -4.66 10.89 -2.08
CA ALA A 63 -4.18 11.39 -0.80
C ALA A 63 -4.25 10.25 0.23
N PRO A 64 -3.21 10.06 1.06
CA PRO A 64 -3.31 9.15 2.18
C PRO A 64 -4.34 9.73 3.17
N PRO A 65 -4.86 8.93 4.09
CA PRO A 65 -5.76 9.44 5.14
C PRO A 65 -5.16 10.69 5.82
N ALA A 66 -5.80 11.87 5.67
CA ALA A 66 -5.28 13.17 6.13
C ALA A 66 -5.23 13.29 7.66
N ALA A 67 -4.33 14.06 8.29
CA ALA A 67 -4.12 14.23 9.74
C ALA A 67 -5.26 13.94 10.76
N ALA A 68 -6.52 14.38 10.54
CA ALA A 68 -7.69 14.00 11.36
C ALA A 68 -8.12 12.50 11.19
N ALA A 69 -7.37 11.76 10.39
CA ALA A 69 -7.61 10.43 9.87
C ALA A 69 -6.52 9.45 10.31
N ALA A 70 -5.72 9.74 11.34
CA ALA A 70 -5.00 8.67 12.05
C ALA A 70 -5.99 7.59 12.51
N ALA A 71 -7.13 8.03 13.07
CA ALA A 71 -8.25 7.15 13.41
C ALA A 71 -8.87 6.46 12.19
N ALA A 72 -9.03 7.15 11.05
CA ALA A 72 -9.60 6.54 9.84
C ALA A 72 -8.62 5.57 9.16
N GLY A 73 -7.32 5.88 9.15
CA GLY A 73 -6.25 5.00 8.69
C GLY A 73 -6.14 3.75 9.57
N HIS A 74 -6.22 3.89 10.89
CA HIS A 74 -6.35 2.75 11.80
C HIS A 74 -7.63 1.95 11.55
N ALA A 75 -8.76 2.61 11.33
CA ALA A 75 -10.02 1.93 11.03
C ALA A 75 -9.92 1.14 9.72
N ALA A 76 -9.32 1.72 8.67
CA ALA A 76 -9.07 1.06 7.39
C ALA A 76 -8.13 -0.13 7.56
N LEU A 77 -6.98 0.04 8.24
CA LEU A 77 -6.05 -1.06 8.51
C LEU A 77 -6.71 -2.18 9.33
N ARG A 78 -7.52 -1.83 10.34
CA ARG A 78 -8.26 -2.81 11.14
C ARG A 78 -9.28 -3.56 10.30
N MET A 79 -10.00 -2.87 9.42
CA MET A 79 -10.97 -3.48 8.51
C MET A 79 -10.28 -4.44 7.53
N ILE A 80 -9.17 -4.01 6.91
CA ILE A 80 -8.36 -4.86 6.02
C ILE A 80 -7.85 -6.09 6.78
N LEU A 81 -7.15 -5.90 7.90
CA LEU A 81 -6.57 -6.99 8.69
C LEU A 81 -7.62 -7.94 9.27
N LYS A 82 -8.81 -7.44 9.64
CA LYS A 82 -9.93 -8.29 10.07
C LYS A 82 -10.43 -9.14 8.90
N GLY A 83 -10.57 -8.56 7.71
CA GLY A 83 -10.97 -9.29 6.50
C GLY A 83 -9.94 -10.34 6.04
N TRP A 84 -8.69 -10.26 6.50
CA TRP A 84 -7.67 -11.29 6.23
C TRP A 84 -7.77 -12.51 7.14
N ARG A 85 -8.51 -12.44 8.27
CA ARG A 85 -8.55 -13.50 9.30
C ARG A 85 -9.66 -14.56 9.07
N GLY A 86 -10.42 -14.52 7.98
CA GLY A 86 -11.52 -15.47 7.77
C GLY A 86 -12.33 -15.19 6.50
N GLU A 87 -13.57 -15.71 6.46
CA GLU A 87 -14.53 -15.50 5.36
C GLU A 87 -14.83 -14.01 5.18
N GLY A 88 -14.50 -13.48 4.02
CA GLY A 88 -14.65 -12.05 3.72
C GLY A 88 -13.94 -11.64 2.45
N GLU A 89 -14.06 -10.36 2.12
CA GLU A 89 -13.58 -9.79 0.84
C GLU A 89 -12.06 -9.91 0.64
N TYR A 90 -11.30 -10.03 1.72
CA TYR A 90 -9.84 -10.10 1.72
C TYR A 90 -9.28 -11.46 2.17
N ALA A 91 -10.13 -12.48 2.32
CA ALA A 91 -9.72 -13.82 2.77
C ALA A 91 -8.58 -14.39 1.91
N ALA A 92 -8.70 -14.24 0.59
CA ALA A 92 -7.71 -14.70 -0.37
C ALA A 92 -6.34 -14.01 -0.20
N LEU A 93 -6.30 -12.75 0.26
CA LEU A 93 -5.05 -12.06 0.57
C LEU A 93 -4.42 -12.63 1.85
N GLY A 94 -5.24 -12.90 2.87
CA GLY A 94 -4.80 -13.52 4.11
C GLY A 94 -4.16 -14.89 3.86
N ALA A 95 -4.87 -15.77 3.15
CA ALA A 95 -4.36 -17.11 2.81
C ALA A 95 -3.07 -17.04 1.98
N TRP A 96 -3.02 -16.17 0.97
CA TRP A 96 -1.83 -15.97 0.15
C TRP A 96 -0.62 -15.45 0.95
N ASP A 97 -0.84 -14.57 1.93
CA ASP A 97 0.21 -14.06 2.80
C ASP A 97 0.67 -15.14 3.80
N ASP A 98 -0.25 -15.93 4.34
CA ASP A 98 0.06 -17.04 5.26
C ASP A 98 0.94 -18.10 4.58
N GLU A 99 0.64 -18.48 3.33
CA GLU A 99 1.49 -19.37 2.50
C GLU A 99 2.91 -18.81 2.28
N ARG A 100 3.09 -17.50 2.43
CA ARG A 100 4.36 -16.78 2.22
C ARG A 100 5.01 -16.31 3.50
N GLY A 101 4.53 -16.78 4.65
CA GLY A 101 5.13 -16.49 5.96
C GLY A 101 4.73 -15.13 6.55
N GLY A 102 3.68 -14.49 6.06
CA GLY A 102 3.00 -13.39 6.75
C GLY A 102 3.67 -12.01 6.65
N ALA A 103 4.49 -11.77 5.64
CA ALA A 103 5.29 -10.54 5.53
C ALA A 103 4.41 -9.30 5.27
N SER A 104 3.38 -9.42 4.43
CA SER A 104 2.47 -8.30 4.17
C SER A 104 1.70 -7.92 5.43
N ARG A 105 1.22 -8.89 6.22
CA ARG A 105 0.56 -8.63 7.51
C ARG A 105 1.47 -7.89 8.48
N ARG A 106 2.75 -8.27 8.58
CA ARG A 106 3.74 -7.54 9.41
C ARG A 106 3.94 -6.11 8.96
N ALA A 107 4.02 -5.85 7.65
CA ALA A 107 4.13 -4.48 7.13
C ALA A 107 2.89 -3.64 7.45
N LEU A 108 1.68 -4.20 7.32
CA LEU A 108 0.43 -3.52 7.69
C LEU A 108 0.35 -3.22 9.20
N VAL A 109 0.85 -4.13 10.04
CA VAL A 109 0.96 -3.89 11.49
C VAL A 109 1.93 -2.75 11.78
N SER A 110 3.10 -2.72 11.13
CA SER A 110 4.05 -1.60 11.26
C SER A 110 3.46 -0.27 10.78
N ALA A 111 2.64 -0.26 9.73
CA ALA A 111 1.90 0.93 9.30
C ALA A 111 0.95 1.41 10.42
N GLY A 112 0.22 0.48 11.05
CA GLY A 112 -0.65 0.81 12.18
C GLY A 112 0.11 1.36 13.40
N GLN A 113 1.32 0.87 13.66
CA GLN A 113 2.18 1.38 14.74
C GLN A 113 2.63 2.82 14.48
N LEU A 114 2.98 3.17 13.24
CA LEU A 114 3.34 4.55 12.87
C LEU A 114 2.19 5.54 13.06
N LEU A 115 0.95 5.08 12.88
CA LEU A 115 -0.24 5.93 13.01
C LEU A 115 -0.74 6.03 14.47
N ALA A 116 -0.09 5.36 15.42
CA ALA A 116 -0.50 5.39 16.84
C ALA A 116 -0.35 6.79 17.45
N GLY A 117 -1.42 7.27 18.12
CA GLY A 117 -1.42 8.57 18.78
C GLY A 117 -1.60 9.74 17.79
N GLU A 118 -0.68 10.70 17.83
CA GLU A 118 -0.66 11.89 16.97
C GLU A 118 0.49 11.80 15.95
N PRO A 119 0.30 11.11 14.80
CA PRO A 119 1.37 10.93 13.83
C PRO A 119 1.66 12.23 13.06
N ASP A 120 2.95 12.57 12.95
CA ASP A 120 3.44 13.62 12.07
C ASP A 120 3.36 13.21 10.58
N ASP A 121 3.72 14.13 9.68
CA ASP A 121 3.70 13.86 8.24
C ASP A 121 4.63 12.71 7.82
N ASP A 122 5.80 12.55 8.47
CA ASP A 122 6.73 11.47 8.14
C ASP A 122 6.15 10.10 8.49
N ALA A 123 5.56 9.98 9.68
CA ALA A 123 4.89 8.78 10.12
C ALA A 123 3.71 8.41 9.20
N ARG A 124 2.91 9.39 8.78
CA ARG A 124 1.80 9.18 7.84
C ARG A 124 2.27 8.69 6.47
N GLU A 125 3.32 9.29 5.91
CA GLU A 125 3.82 8.93 4.59
C GLU A 125 4.61 7.60 4.57
N ARG A 126 5.28 7.26 5.67
CA ARG A 126 5.87 5.93 5.86
C ARG A 126 4.79 4.86 6.02
N ALA A 127 3.71 5.15 6.75
CA ALA A 127 2.57 4.24 6.85
C ALA A 127 1.95 3.99 5.47
N ASP A 128 1.74 5.04 4.67
CA ASP A 128 1.27 4.93 3.29
C ASP A 128 2.21 4.05 2.44
N SER A 129 3.51 4.27 2.56
CA SER A 129 4.52 3.46 1.84
C SER A 129 4.51 1.99 2.25
N LEU A 130 4.32 1.68 3.55
CA LEU A 130 4.17 0.30 4.03
C LEU A 130 2.90 -0.37 3.50
N VAL A 131 1.78 0.36 3.44
CA VAL A 131 0.53 -0.16 2.89
C VAL A 131 0.68 -0.46 1.40
N ILE A 132 1.29 0.45 0.64
CA ILE A 132 1.60 0.23 -0.79
C ILE A 132 2.54 -0.97 -0.96
N LEU A 133 3.56 -1.14 -0.12
CA LEU A 133 4.45 -2.30 -0.17
C LEU A 133 3.72 -3.61 0.13
N ALA A 134 2.80 -3.60 1.10
CA ALA A 134 2.06 -4.79 1.53
C ALA A 134 1.00 -5.24 0.52
N LEU A 135 0.32 -4.26 -0.11
CA LEU A 135 -0.83 -4.48 -1.00
C LEU A 135 -0.49 -4.31 -2.49
N GLY A 136 0.71 -3.84 -2.81
CA GLY A 136 1.18 -3.66 -4.17
C GLY A 136 1.64 -4.97 -4.83
N PRO A 137 2.38 -4.88 -5.95
CA PRO A 137 2.98 -6.04 -6.60
C PRO A 137 3.86 -6.83 -5.61
N PRO A 138 3.86 -8.18 -5.67
CA PRO A 138 4.65 -9.00 -4.74
C PRO A 138 6.14 -8.63 -4.76
N SER A 139 6.69 -8.30 -3.59
CA SER A 139 8.13 -8.15 -3.38
C SER A 139 8.76 -9.50 -3.01
N ARG A 140 9.98 -9.76 -3.49
CA ARG A 140 10.77 -10.94 -3.08
C ARG A 140 11.30 -10.84 -1.65
N ASP A 141 11.51 -9.61 -1.16
CA ASP A 141 12.05 -9.30 0.17
C ASP A 141 11.25 -8.17 0.81
N LEU A 142 10.02 -8.50 1.23
CA LEU A 142 9.12 -7.52 1.84
C LEU A 142 9.56 -7.15 3.26
N ASP A 143 9.98 -8.11 4.07
CA ASP A 143 10.48 -7.83 5.43
C ASP A 143 11.75 -6.98 5.41
N GLY A 144 12.71 -7.25 4.53
CA GLY A 144 13.88 -6.40 4.38
C GLY A 144 13.52 -5.01 3.87
N ALA A 145 12.54 -4.89 2.96
CA ALA A 145 12.04 -3.58 2.53
C ALA A 145 11.39 -2.80 3.69
N ARG A 146 10.58 -3.47 4.51
CA ARG A 146 9.98 -2.92 5.74
C ARG A 146 11.06 -2.44 6.71
N VAL A 147 12.06 -3.27 7.01
CA VAL A 147 13.16 -2.93 7.92
C VAL A 147 13.95 -1.73 7.40
N ARG A 148 14.33 -1.74 6.12
CA ARG A 148 15.04 -0.61 5.48
C ARG A 148 14.23 0.67 5.55
N LEU A 149 12.92 0.60 5.28
CA LEU A 149 12.02 1.75 5.39
C LEU A 149 11.95 2.30 6.81
N MET A 150 11.83 1.44 7.82
CA MET A 150 11.78 1.85 9.22
C MET A 150 13.13 2.41 9.73
N ALA A 151 14.24 1.99 9.14
CA ALA A 151 15.58 2.45 9.49
C ALA A 151 16.01 3.74 8.76
N LEU A 152 15.25 4.20 7.74
CA LEU A 152 15.58 5.45 7.05
C LEU A 152 15.48 6.61 8.04
N PRO A 153 16.51 7.48 8.14
CA PRO A 153 16.44 8.66 8.99
C PRO A 153 15.25 9.54 8.59
N ALA A 154 14.74 10.32 9.53
CA ALA A 154 13.72 11.32 9.23
C ALA A 154 14.28 12.24 8.13
N PRO A 155 13.62 12.30 6.95
CA PRO A 155 14.10 13.14 5.88
C PRO A 155 13.93 14.61 6.26
N ALA A 156 14.78 15.47 5.69
CA ALA A 156 14.65 16.91 5.87
C ALA A 156 13.22 17.36 5.49
N PRO A 157 12.70 18.44 6.12
CA PRO A 157 11.44 19.04 5.71
C PRO A 157 11.43 19.27 4.21
N TRP A 158 10.25 19.15 3.59
CA TRP A 158 10.13 19.46 2.17
C TRP A 158 10.57 20.92 1.93
N SER A 159 11.53 21.11 1.03
CA SER A 159 11.89 22.41 0.47
C SER A 159 12.20 22.23 -1.01
N TRP A 160 12.08 23.32 -1.77
CA TRP A 160 12.48 23.31 -3.18
C TRP A 160 13.99 23.02 -3.33
N GLU A 161 14.83 23.43 -2.37
CA GLU A 161 16.26 23.09 -2.38
C GLU A 161 16.49 21.58 -2.13
N ALA A 162 15.68 20.95 -1.28
CA ALA A 162 15.75 19.52 -1.04
C ALA A 162 15.28 18.72 -2.27
N ALA A 163 14.24 19.19 -2.96
CA ALA A 163 13.73 18.56 -4.17
C ALA A 163 14.69 18.68 -5.38
N ALA A 164 15.47 19.76 -5.47
CA ALA A 164 16.40 20.01 -6.58
C ALA A 164 17.73 19.23 -6.49
N ARG A 165 18.01 18.56 -5.36
CA ARG A 165 19.26 17.82 -5.12
C ARG A 165 19.17 16.32 -5.41
N VAL A 166 17.99 15.80 -5.77
CA VAL A 166 17.70 14.37 -5.98
C VAL A 166 17.68 14.02 -7.45
#